data_AF-A0A544SBD1-F1
#
_entry.id   AF-A0A544SBD1-F1
#
_cell.length_a   1.000
_cell.length_b   1.000
_cell.length_c   1.000
_cell.angle_alpha   90.00
_cell.angle_beta   90.00
_cell.angle_gamma   90.00
#
_symmetry.space_group_name_H-M   'P 1'
#
loop_
_entity.id
_entity.type
_entity.pdbx_description
1 polymer ?
#
loop_
_entity_poly.entity_id
_entity_poly.type
_entity_poly.pdbx_seq_one_letter_code
_entity_poly.pdbx_strand_id
1 'polypeptide(L)'
;MSAFYATSLEAILRANKIDRLLIAGVSSSWAVHSAVRDAHDRDYEVVVVEDACAAASEEEHLAAMRLMAHITHVTTSHAVGEL
;
A
#
# COMPACT_ATOMS: atom_id res chain seq x y z
N MET A 1 -2.01 -12.28 -0.16
CA MET A 1 -0.63 -12.48 0.33
C MET A 1 -0.19 -11.17 0.95
N SER A 2 -0.59 -10.91 2.20
CA SER A 2 -0.32 -9.63 2.86
C SER A 2 1.07 -9.63 3.50
N ALA A 3 1.76 -8.49 3.47
CA ALA A 3 3.03 -8.28 4.16
C ALA A 3 2.92 -8.43 5.69
N PHE A 4 1.70 -8.30 6.23
CA PHE A 4 1.41 -8.47 7.67
C PHE A 4 1.18 -9.93 8.08
N TYR A 5 0.92 -10.82 7.12
CA TYR A 5 0.60 -12.21 7.44
C TYR A 5 1.87 -13.02 7.74
N ALA A 6 1.95 -13.59 8.94
CA ALA A 6 3.06 -14.43 9.40
C ALA A 6 4.44 -13.75 9.33
N THR A 7 4.50 -12.43 9.55
CA THR A 7 5.75 -11.66 9.63
C THR A 7 5.83 -10.87 10.94
N SER A 8 7.00 -10.33 11.25
CA SER A 8 7.19 -9.42 12.39
C SER A 8 6.90 -7.94 12.05
N LEU A 9 6.34 -7.64 10.87
CA LEU A 9 6.23 -6.27 10.35
C LEU A 9 5.47 -5.34 11.32
N GLU A 10 4.29 -5.75 11.78
CA GLU A 10 3.48 -4.93 12.68
C GLU A 10 4.21 -4.63 13.99
N ALA A 11 4.85 -5.63 14.59
CA ALA A 11 5.60 -5.45 15.83
C ALA A 11 6.73 -4.42 15.64
N ILE A 12 7.43 -4.47 14.51
CA ILE A 12 8.49 -3.52 14.17
C ILE A 12 7.93 -2.11 13.99
N LEU A 13 6.84 -1.96 13.21
CA LEU A 13 6.21 -0.66 12.97
C LEU A 13 5.74 -0.01 14.28
N ARG A 14 5.04 -0.77 15.13
CA ARG A 14 4.54 -0.30 16.44
C ARG A 14 5.68 0.05 17.39
N ALA A 15 6.74 -0.76 17.45
CA ALA A 15 7.90 -0.48 18.29
C ALA A 15 8.60 0.83 17.90
N ASN A 16 8.58 1.17 16.60
CA ASN A 16 9.14 2.42 16.07
C ASN A 16 8.14 3.58 16.03
N LYS A 17 6.91 3.39 16.56
CA LYS A 17 5.84 4.39 16.55
C LYS A 17 5.54 4.93 15.15
N ILE A 18 5.62 4.07 14.13
CA ILE A 18 5.21 4.41 12.78
C ILE A 18 3.69 4.29 12.70
N ASP A 19 3.06 5.32 12.16
CA ASP A 19 1.61 5.44 11.97
C ASP A 19 1.24 5.60 10.48
N ARG A 20 2.13 6.17 9.67
CA ARG A 20 1.97 6.32 8.22
C ARG A 20 2.87 5.37 7.42
N LEU A 21 2.29 4.71 6.41
CA LEU A 21 2.98 3.77 5.52
C LEU A 21 2.84 4.20 4.07
N LEU A 22 3.98 4.31 3.39
CA LEU A 22 4.04 4.40 1.94
C LEU A 22 4.24 2.99 1.39
N ILE A 23 3.34 2.55 0.51
CA ILE A 23 3.32 1.19 -0.04
C ILE A 23 3.53 1.24 -1.55
N ALA A 24 4.47 0.42 -2.03
CA ALA A 24 4.80 0.24 -3.44
C ALA A 24 5.22 -1.22 -3.71
N GLY A 25 5.15 -1.68 -4.97
CA GLY A 25 5.62 -3.01 -5.38
C GLY A 25 4.75 -3.74 -6.39
N VAL A 26 4.96 -5.06 -6.50
CA VAL A 26 4.27 -5.93 -7.48
C VAL A 26 3.75 -7.20 -6.78
N SER A 27 2.54 -7.68 -7.06
CA SER A 27 1.54 -7.09 -7.95
C SER A 27 0.62 -6.09 -7.23
N SER A 28 0.27 -4.98 -7.90
CA SER A 28 -0.74 -4.03 -7.47
C SER A 28 -2.10 -4.69 -7.24
N SER A 29 -2.46 -5.70 -8.03
CA SER A 29 -3.72 -6.46 -7.91
C SER A 29 -3.72 -7.51 -6.79
N TRP A 30 -2.55 -7.83 -6.20
CA TRP A 30 -2.42 -8.93 -5.23
C TRP A 30 -1.74 -8.49 -3.93
N ALA A 31 -0.42 -8.60 -3.86
CA ALA A 31 0.34 -8.42 -2.62
C ALA A 31 0.23 -6.99 -2.10
N VAL A 32 0.30 -6.00 -2.99
CA VAL A 32 0.13 -4.58 -2.65
C VAL A 32 -1.29 -4.33 -2.14
N HIS A 33 -2.33 -4.73 -2.90
CA HIS A 33 -3.72 -4.56 -2.47
C HIS A 33 -3.98 -5.21 -1.11
N SER A 34 -3.51 -6.44 -0.91
CA SER A 34 -3.65 -7.16 0.36
C SER A 34 -2.97 -6.40 1.50
N ALA A 35 -1.75 -5.89 1.28
CA ALA A 35 -1.00 -5.16 2.30
C ALA A 35 -1.63 -3.79 2.62
N VAL A 36 -2.14 -3.08 1.60
CA VAL A 36 -2.84 -1.79 1.76
C VAL A 36 -4.11 -1.98 2.59
N ARG A 37 -4.90 -3.01 2.28
CA ARG A 37 -6.12 -3.30 3.02
C ARG A 37 -5.82 -3.67 4.47
N ASP A 38 -4.85 -4.55 4.71
CA ASP A 38 -4.44 -4.92 6.06
C ASP A 38 -3.87 -3.74 6.85
N ALA A 39 -3.08 -2.87 6.21
CA ALA A 39 -2.54 -1.67 6.85
C ALA A 39 -3.67 -0.72 7.28
N HIS A 40 -4.60 -0.43 6.36
CA HIS A 40 -5.78 0.38 6.66
C HIS A 40 -6.61 -0.21 7.82
N ASP A 41 -6.91 -1.51 7.76
CA ASP A 41 -7.74 -2.18 8.78
C ASP A 41 -7.03 -2.28 10.16
N ARG A 42 -5.74 -1.96 10.22
CA ARG A 42 -4.92 -1.86 11.44
C ARG A 42 -4.66 -0.41 11.87
N ASP A 43 -5.44 0.54 11.35
CA ASP A 43 -5.38 1.97 11.66
C ASP A 43 -4.04 2.65 11.26
N TYR A 44 -3.33 2.13 10.26
CA TYR A 44 -2.23 2.89 9.65
C TYR A 44 -2.80 3.88 8.63
N GLU A 45 -2.23 5.08 8.57
CA GLU A 45 -2.42 5.96 7.42
C GLU A 45 -1.66 5.40 6.23
N VAL A 46 -2.35 5.13 5.13
CA VAL A 46 -1.73 4.50 3.96
C VAL A 46 -1.65 5.49 2.80
N VAL A 47 -0.53 5.45 2.10
CA VAL A 47 -0.29 6.12 0.83
C VAL A 47 0.25 5.10 -0.15
N VAL A 48 -0.38 4.94 -1.30
CA VAL A 48 0.11 4.08 -2.39
C VAL A 48 0.84 4.94 -3.41
N VAL A 49 2.06 4.52 -3.76
CA VAL A 49 2.88 5.18 -4.79
C VAL A 49 2.66 4.44 -6.11
N GLU A 50 1.71 4.93 -6.92
CA GLU A 50 1.15 4.26 -8.08
C GLU A 50 2.21 3.95 -9.15
N ASP A 51 3.05 4.93 -9.49
CA ASP A 51 4.13 4.81 -10.47
C ASP A 51 5.30 3.92 -10.01
N ALA A 52 5.28 3.50 -8.73
CA ALA A 52 6.17 2.48 -8.17
C ALA A 52 5.48 1.11 -7.99
N CYS A 53 4.28 0.93 -8.57
CA CYS A 53 3.54 -0.32 -8.56
C CYS A 53 3.34 -0.88 -9.98
N ALA A 54 3.13 -2.20 -10.09
CA ALA A 54 2.77 -2.82 -11.37
C ALA A 54 1.91 -4.08 -11.16
N ALA A 55 1.16 -4.50 -12.18
CA ALA A 55 0.46 -5.79 -12.25
C ALA A 55 0.77 -6.52 -13.56
N ALA A 56 0.13 -7.69 -13.77
CA ALA A 56 0.28 -8.47 -15.00
C ALA A 56 -0.22 -7.73 -16.26
N SER A 57 -1.15 -6.79 -16.10
CA SER A 57 -1.61 -5.89 -17.15
C SER A 57 -1.88 -4.49 -16.58
N GLU A 58 -1.89 -3.50 -17.47
CA GLU A 58 -2.27 -2.13 -17.11
C GLU A 58 -3.73 -2.05 -16.63
N GLU A 59 -4.63 -2.83 -17.24
CA GLU A 59 -6.03 -2.89 -16.82
C GLU A 59 -6.17 -3.38 -15.37
N GLU A 60 -5.49 -4.47 -15.00
CA GLU A 60 -5.46 -4.97 -13.62
C GLU A 60 -4.86 -3.95 -12.65
N HIS A 61 -3.79 -3.28 -13.08
CA HIS A 61 -3.12 -2.27 -12.26
C HIS A 61 -4.07 -1.11 -11.94
N LEU A 62 -4.70 -0.53 -12.96
CA LEU A 62 -5.63 0.59 -12.81
C LEU A 62 -6.89 0.18 -12.03
N ALA A 63 -7.40 -1.04 -12.23
CA ALA A 63 -8.52 -1.55 -11.46
C ALA A 63 -8.18 -1.64 -9.97
N ALA A 64 -6.98 -2.14 -9.62
CA ALA A 64 -6.52 -2.20 -8.25
C ALA A 64 -6.34 -0.81 -7.62
N MET A 65 -5.77 0.15 -8.35
CA MET A 65 -5.60 1.53 -7.86
C MET A 65 -6.93 2.20 -7.54
N ARG A 66 -7.94 2.04 -8.41
CA ARG A 66 -9.30 2.57 -8.16
C ARG A 66 -9.93 2.03 -6.89
N LEU A 67 -9.77 0.72 -6.64
CA LEU A 67 -10.30 0.09 -5.44
C LEU A 67 -9.58 0.58 -4.17
N MET A 68 -8.25 0.66 -4.22
CA MET A 68 -7.46 1.15 -3.08
C MET A 68 -7.78 2.61 -2.77
N ALA A 69 -7.99 3.46 -3.77
CA ALA A 69 -8.33 4.88 -3.58
C ALA A 69 -9.60 5.14 -2.75
N HIS A 70 -10.44 4.13 -2.50
CA HIS A 70 -11.57 4.25 -1.58
C HIS A 70 -11.19 4.32 -0.09
N ILE A 71 -10.01 3.84 0.29
CA ILE A 71 -9.58 3.70 1.69
C ILE A 71 -8.19 4.25 1.98
N THR A 72 -7.42 4.61 0.94
CA THR A 72 -6.05 5.13 1.06
C THR A 72 -5.86 6.31 0.12
N HIS A 73 -4.84 7.13 0.37
CA HIS A 73 -4.36 8.08 -0.62
C HIS A 73 -3.55 7.34 -1.71
N VAL A 74 -3.70 7.73 -2.97
CA VAL A 74 -2.90 7.22 -4.10
C VAL A 74 -2.22 8.42 -4.73
N THR A 75 -0.91 8.33 -4.92
CA THR A 75 -0.07 9.42 -5.45
C THR A 75 1.04 8.88 -6.34
N THR A 76 1.82 9.79 -6.92
CA THR A 76 3.03 9.47 -7.68
C THR A 76 4.28 9.75 -6.86
N SER A 77 5.38 9.08 -7.15
CA SER A 77 6.65 9.18 -6.43
C SER A 77 7.18 10.62 -6.33
N HIS A 78 6.94 11.43 -7.36
CA HIS A 78 7.33 12.85 -7.37
C HIS A 78 6.54 13.70 -6.37
N ALA A 79 5.26 13.39 -6.14
CA ALA A 79 4.39 14.15 -5.24
C ALA A 79 4.47 13.68 -3.77
N VAL A 80 5.21 12.62 -3.48
CA VAL A 80 5.36 12.09 -2.11
C VAL A 80 5.98 13.11 -1.15
N GLY A 81 6.93 13.92 -1.62
CA GLY A 81 7.62 14.92 -0.78
C GLY A 81 6.73 16.08 -0.31
N GLU A 82 5.51 16.16 -0.82
CA GLU A 82 4.54 17.22 -0.51
C GLU A 82 3.50 16.79 0.55
N LEU A 83 3.54 15.52 1.00
CA LEU A 83 2.63 14.91 1.98
C LEU A 83 3.08 15.10 3.44
#